data_AF-A0A927UXX3-F1
#
_entry.id   AF-A0A927UXX3-F1
#
_cell.length_a   1.000
_cell.length_b   1.000
_cell.length_c   1.000
_cell.angle_alpha   90.00
_cell.angle_beta   90.00
_cell.angle_gamma   90.00
#
_symmetry.space_group_name_H-M   'P 1'
#
loop_
_entity.id
_entity.type
_entity.pdbx_description
1 polymer ?
#
loop_
_entity_poly.entity_id
_entity_poly.type
_entity_poly.pdbx_seq_one_letter_code
_entity_poly.pdbx_strand_id
1 'polypeptide(L)'
;MKKEDLFESIGEIKDEYVEEAHKECIVKKKRNNAWMKYISTVAGIAALFAVIVIFGKYVKYMPETRKDEIAIPESEMADTDVMPEADDMSPEYDGDSADESGELYDKEEFSFSLTWGCYGVSSYDSKTGKLIKTTDATNPEDYVTDYQLTDEDKEYFYDLISLLDINSYPDEYDPDNGESTPSMTLILSVNIDGMQKTIKAEDIALSYDSRNKKGQRFLAVCEIICDRLMATKEWKSLPEYEKLYD
;
A
#
# COMPACT_ATOMS: atom_id res chain seq x y z
N MET A 1 -28.57 7.98 26.66
CA MET A 1 -27.89 7.05 25.75
C MET A 1 -26.64 6.59 26.45
N LYS A 2 -26.50 5.29 26.69
CA LYS A 2 -25.31 4.73 27.32
C LYS A 2 -24.21 4.65 26.26
N LYS A 3 -22.93 4.76 26.66
CA LYS A 3 -21.79 4.69 25.72
C LYS A 3 -21.78 3.38 24.92
N GLU A 4 -22.31 2.30 25.51
CA GLU A 4 -22.48 0.98 24.90
C GLU A 4 -23.42 1.02 23.67
N ASP A 5 -24.51 1.80 23.72
CA ASP A 5 -25.45 1.96 22.60
C ASP A 5 -24.81 2.71 21.40
N LEU A 6 -23.73 3.47 21.65
CA LEU A 6 -22.94 4.17 20.62
C LEU A 6 -21.92 3.24 19.96
N PHE A 7 -21.37 2.25 20.67
CA PHE A 7 -20.43 1.28 20.12
C PHE A 7 -21.10 0.22 19.24
N GLU A 8 -22.32 -0.21 19.58
CA GLU A 8 -23.12 -1.09 18.72
C GLU A 8 -23.52 -0.38 17.42
N SER A 9 -24.00 0.87 17.52
CA SER A 9 -24.30 1.70 16.36
C SER A 9 -23.07 2.02 15.50
N ILE A 10 -21.90 2.28 16.10
CA ILE A 10 -20.65 2.55 15.36
C ILE A 10 -20.03 1.26 14.80
N GLY A 11 -20.21 0.11 15.45
CA GLY A 11 -19.79 -1.20 14.96
C GLY A 11 -20.57 -1.62 13.72
N GLU A 12 -21.90 -1.46 13.74
CA GLU A 12 -22.75 -1.69 12.57
C GLU A 12 -22.45 -0.72 11.42
N ILE A 13 -22.20 0.57 11.72
CA ILE A 13 -21.76 1.55 10.71
C ILE A 13 -20.35 1.22 10.18
N LYS A 14 -19.41 0.75 11.02
CA LYS A 14 -18.05 0.39 10.59
C LYS A 14 -18.03 -0.86 9.71
N ASP A 15 -18.84 -1.86 10.00
CA ASP A 15 -18.91 -3.05 9.14
C ASP A 15 -19.58 -2.74 7.80
N GLU A 16 -20.61 -1.89 7.77
CA GLU A 16 -21.25 -1.45 6.51
C GLU A 16 -20.30 -0.61 5.64
N TYR A 17 -19.57 0.36 6.23
CA TYR A 17 -18.62 1.21 5.49
C TYR A 17 -17.33 0.48 5.10
N VAL A 18 -16.83 -0.43 5.93
CA VAL A 18 -15.65 -1.27 5.59
C VAL A 18 -16.03 -2.26 4.50
N GLU A 19 -17.22 -2.88 4.55
CA GLU A 19 -17.66 -3.80 3.51
C GLU A 19 -17.97 -3.06 2.18
N GLU A 20 -18.53 -1.85 2.22
CA GLU A 20 -18.76 -1.02 1.04
C GLU A 20 -17.45 -0.50 0.44
N ALA A 21 -16.49 -0.04 1.27
CA ALA A 21 -15.15 0.35 0.81
C ALA A 21 -14.33 -0.85 0.28
N HIS A 22 -14.47 -2.04 0.88
CA HIS A 22 -13.87 -3.27 0.35
C HIS A 22 -14.51 -3.67 -0.98
N LYS A 23 -15.84 -3.56 -1.12
CA LYS A 23 -16.56 -3.83 -2.38
C LYS A 23 -16.14 -2.83 -3.46
N GLU A 24 -16.06 -1.54 -3.17
CA GLU A 24 -15.58 -0.53 -4.11
C GLU A 24 -14.10 -0.70 -4.47
N CYS A 25 -13.24 -1.03 -3.50
CA CYS A 25 -11.82 -1.31 -3.75
C CYS A 25 -11.62 -2.59 -4.59
N ILE A 26 -12.39 -3.65 -4.32
CA ILE A 26 -12.40 -4.89 -5.12
C ILE A 26 -12.96 -4.62 -6.53
N VAL A 27 -14.00 -3.80 -6.67
CA VAL A 27 -14.56 -3.41 -7.98
C VAL A 27 -13.57 -2.54 -8.77
N LYS A 28 -12.88 -1.60 -8.12
CA LYS A 28 -11.86 -0.74 -8.74
C LYS A 28 -10.61 -1.54 -9.14
N LYS A 29 -10.17 -2.50 -8.30
CA LYS A 29 -9.08 -3.46 -8.58
C LYS A 29 -9.45 -4.41 -9.72
N LYS A 30 -10.70 -4.92 -9.77
CA LYS A 30 -11.21 -5.72 -10.90
C LYS A 30 -11.30 -4.91 -12.19
N ARG A 31 -11.72 -3.64 -12.13
CA ARG A 31 -11.81 -2.74 -13.30
C ARG A 31 -10.43 -2.39 -13.86
N ASN A 32 -9.45 -2.16 -13.00
CA ASN A 32 -8.06 -1.90 -13.41
C ASN A 32 -7.39 -3.16 -13.97
N ASN A 33 -7.66 -4.35 -13.40
CA ASN A 33 -7.19 -5.61 -13.97
C ASN A 33 -7.84 -5.94 -15.33
N ALA A 34 -9.11 -5.59 -15.54
CA ALA A 34 -9.76 -5.76 -16.84
C ALA A 34 -9.16 -4.81 -17.90
N TRP A 35 -8.87 -3.56 -17.53
CA TRP A 35 -8.20 -2.59 -18.40
C TRP A 35 -6.76 -3.02 -18.74
N MET A 36 -5.99 -3.51 -17.77
CA MET A 36 -4.65 -4.04 -17.99
C MET A 36 -4.65 -5.29 -18.87
N LYS A 37 -5.63 -6.20 -18.70
CA LYS A 37 -5.81 -7.35 -19.61
C LYS A 37 -6.20 -6.92 -21.02
N TYR A 38 -7.03 -5.89 -21.18
CA TYR A 38 -7.40 -5.35 -22.49
C TYR A 38 -6.18 -4.71 -23.18
N ILE A 39 -5.41 -3.88 -22.47
CA ILE A 39 -4.16 -3.28 -23.01
C ILE A 39 -3.15 -4.36 -23.40
N SER A 40 -2.96 -5.38 -22.55
CA SER A 40 -2.08 -6.52 -22.85
C SER A 40 -2.55 -7.32 -24.08
N THR A 41 -3.86 -7.54 -24.21
CA THR A 41 -4.43 -8.26 -25.37
C THR A 41 -4.29 -7.43 -26.66
N VAL A 42 -4.55 -6.13 -26.61
CA VAL A 42 -4.37 -5.23 -27.77
C VAL A 42 -2.89 -5.12 -28.17
N ALA A 43 -1.97 -5.05 -27.21
CA ALA A 43 -0.54 -5.06 -27.48
C ALA A 43 -0.08 -6.42 -28.07
N GLY A 44 -0.61 -7.53 -27.57
CA GLY A 44 -0.36 -8.87 -28.12
C GLY A 44 -0.86 -9.01 -29.56
N ILE A 45 -2.05 -8.51 -29.87
CA ILE A 45 -2.60 -8.51 -31.24
C ILE A 45 -1.75 -7.62 -32.16
N ALA A 46 -1.33 -6.44 -31.71
CA ALA A 46 -0.46 -5.55 -32.51
C ALA A 46 0.92 -6.18 -32.79
N ALA A 47 1.51 -6.87 -31.81
CA ALA A 47 2.74 -7.63 -31.99
C ALA A 47 2.55 -8.80 -32.96
N LEU A 48 1.42 -9.50 -32.88
CA LEU A 48 1.09 -10.60 -33.80
C LEU A 48 0.87 -10.10 -35.24
N PHE A 49 0.23 -8.94 -35.42
CA PHE A 49 0.14 -8.27 -36.73
C PHE A 49 1.52 -7.84 -37.26
N ALA A 50 2.40 -7.31 -36.41
CA ALA A 50 3.77 -6.97 -36.82
C ALA A 50 4.56 -8.22 -37.24
N VAL A 51 4.44 -9.33 -36.50
CA VAL A 51 5.03 -10.62 -36.88
C VAL A 51 4.44 -11.13 -38.19
N ILE A 52 3.13 -11.05 -38.42
CA ILE A 52 2.50 -11.46 -39.70
C ILE A 52 2.99 -10.59 -40.87
N VAL A 53 3.13 -9.28 -40.69
CA VAL A 53 3.65 -8.38 -41.75
C VAL A 53 5.13 -8.67 -42.05
N ILE A 54 5.92 -8.97 -41.02
CA ILE A 54 7.32 -9.40 -41.18
C ILE A 54 7.36 -10.77 -41.86
N PHE A 55 6.60 -11.77 -41.39
CA PHE A 55 6.53 -13.11 -41.99
C PHE A 55 6.02 -13.07 -43.43
N GLY A 56 5.04 -12.22 -43.75
CA GLY A 56 4.56 -12.02 -45.12
C GLY A 56 5.64 -11.48 -46.07
N LYS A 57 6.59 -10.68 -45.56
CA LYS A 57 7.79 -10.28 -46.31
C LYS A 57 8.82 -11.41 -46.44
N TYR A 58 8.97 -12.24 -45.41
CA TYR A 58 9.95 -13.34 -45.39
C TYR A 58 9.48 -14.61 -46.14
N VAL A 59 8.18 -14.87 -46.27
CA VAL A 59 7.63 -16.05 -46.99
C VAL A 59 7.89 -15.98 -48.51
N LYS A 60 8.20 -14.80 -49.07
CA LYS A 60 8.67 -14.69 -50.46
C LYS A 60 10.11 -15.21 -50.65
N TYR A 61 10.83 -15.47 -49.56
CA TYR A 61 12.23 -15.88 -49.53
C TYR A 61 12.49 -16.93 -48.45
N MET A 62 11.94 -18.15 -48.56
CA MET A 62 12.64 -19.35 -48.06
C MET A 62 12.08 -20.65 -48.64
N PRO A 63 12.96 -21.62 -48.95
CA PRO A 63 12.62 -22.95 -49.45
C PRO A 63 12.18 -23.91 -48.33
N GLU A 64 11.35 -24.89 -48.70
CA GLU A 64 10.82 -25.97 -47.87
C GLU A 64 11.89 -26.71 -47.08
N THR A 65 11.70 -26.88 -45.76
CA THR A 65 12.13 -28.11 -45.08
C THR A 65 11.28 -28.44 -43.85
N ARG A 66 10.69 -29.64 -43.95
CA ARG A 66 10.55 -30.72 -42.97
C ARG A 66 9.78 -30.49 -41.65
N LYS A 67 8.64 -31.18 -41.60
CA LYS A 67 7.80 -31.58 -40.47
C LYS A 67 8.62 -32.34 -39.42
N ASP A 68 8.28 -32.17 -38.14
CA ASP A 68 8.08 -33.28 -37.20
C ASP A 68 7.19 -32.82 -36.02
N GLU A 69 6.23 -33.69 -35.70
CA GLU A 69 5.22 -33.59 -34.64
C GLU A 69 5.84 -33.69 -33.25
N ILE A 70 5.36 -32.90 -32.29
CA ILE A 70 5.43 -33.27 -30.87
C ILE A 70 4.07 -33.00 -30.24
N ALA A 71 3.37 -34.10 -29.93
CA ALA A 71 2.16 -34.14 -29.13
C ALA A 71 2.50 -33.97 -27.64
N ILE A 72 1.66 -33.23 -26.91
CA ILE A 72 1.67 -33.15 -25.45
C ILE A 72 0.39 -33.84 -24.95
N PRO A 73 0.46 -34.84 -24.07
CA PRO A 73 -0.71 -35.50 -23.52
C PRO A 73 -1.34 -34.71 -22.37
N GLU A 74 -2.67 -34.74 -22.33
CA GLU A 74 -3.51 -34.36 -21.19
C GLU A 74 -3.23 -35.27 -19.98
N SER A 75 -3.25 -34.71 -18.76
CA SER A 75 -3.44 -35.49 -17.55
C SER A 75 -4.37 -34.76 -16.57
N GLU A 76 -5.37 -35.53 -16.17
CA GLU A 76 -6.55 -35.27 -15.36
C GLU A 76 -6.31 -34.85 -13.90
N MET A 77 -7.30 -34.11 -13.40
CA MET A 77 -8.03 -34.21 -12.13
C MET A 77 -7.30 -34.64 -10.84
N ALA A 78 -7.43 -33.80 -9.81
CA ALA A 78 -7.85 -34.26 -8.48
C ALA A 78 -8.54 -33.12 -7.72
N ASP A 79 -9.86 -33.19 -7.69
CA ASP A 79 -10.77 -32.39 -6.87
C ASP A 79 -10.87 -33.06 -5.50
N THR A 80 -10.64 -32.32 -4.41
CA THR A 80 -10.90 -32.81 -3.05
C THR A 80 -11.50 -31.68 -2.21
N ASP A 81 -12.83 -31.63 -2.22
CA ASP A 81 -13.65 -30.89 -1.25
C ASP A 81 -13.68 -31.66 0.08
N VAL A 82 -13.18 -31.02 1.15
CA VAL A 82 -13.46 -31.41 2.53
C VAL A 82 -13.77 -30.13 3.31
N MET A 83 -15.07 -29.89 3.55
CA MET A 83 -15.54 -28.95 4.56
C MET A 83 -15.54 -29.63 5.94
N PRO A 84 -15.04 -28.98 7.00
CA PRO A 84 -15.47 -29.26 8.35
C PRO A 84 -16.47 -28.22 8.85
N GLU A 85 -17.45 -28.73 9.59
CA GLU A 85 -18.62 -28.06 10.16
C GLU A 85 -18.23 -27.02 11.21
N ALA A 86 -19.04 -25.96 11.29
CA ALA A 86 -18.96 -24.92 12.29
C ALA A 86 -19.68 -25.37 13.56
N ASP A 87 -18.91 -25.63 14.62
CA ASP A 87 -19.45 -25.78 15.96
C ASP A 87 -19.42 -24.45 16.72
N ASP A 88 -20.61 -24.12 17.17
CA ASP A 88 -21.08 -23.05 18.03
C ASP A 88 -20.33 -23.02 19.38
N MET A 89 -19.67 -21.90 19.67
CA MET A 89 -19.24 -21.55 21.03
C MET A 89 -19.31 -20.03 21.20
N SER A 90 -20.47 -19.56 21.67
CA SER A 90 -20.62 -18.25 22.32
C SER A 90 -20.02 -18.31 23.73
N PRO A 91 -19.11 -17.40 24.12
CA PRO A 91 -18.82 -17.18 25.52
C PRO A 91 -19.67 -16.02 26.07
N GLU A 92 -20.48 -16.33 27.08
CA GLU A 92 -21.04 -15.34 27.99
C GLU A 92 -19.89 -14.59 28.68
N TYR A 93 -19.91 -13.25 28.63
CA TYR A 93 -19.01 -12.40 29.41
C TYR A 93 -19.84 -11.53 30.35
N ASP A 94 -19.76 -11.89 31.63
CA ASP A 94 -20.19 -11.07 32.76
C ASP A 94 -19.31 -9.82 32.83
N GLY A 95 -19.96 -8.66 32.90
CA GLY A 95 -19.29 -7.38 33.12
C GLY A 95 -18.82 -7.23 34.57
N ASP A 96 -17.70 -6.54 34.75
CA ASP A 96 -17.62 -5.49 35.77
C ASP A 96 -16.38 -4.60 35.61
N SER A 97 -16.51 -3.40 36.19
CA SER A 97 -15.52 -2.34 36.44
C SER A 97 -15.13 -1.42 35.27
N ALA A 98 -15.90 -0.34 35.22
CA ALA A 98 -15.54 0.96 34.71
C ALA A 98 -14.28 1.52 35.39
N ASP A 99 -13.41 2.14 34.60
CA ASP A 99 -12.64 3.31 34.98
C ASP A 99 -12.77 4.34 33.84
N GLU A 100 -13.67 5.30 34.04
CA GLU A 100 -13.80 6.49 33.19
C GLU A 100 -12.67 7.47 33.49
N SER A 101 -11.77 7.66 32.52
CA SER A 101 -11.11 8.95 32.31
C SER A 101 -11.08 9.21 30.80
N GLY A 102 -12.19 9.76 30.30
CA GLY A 102 -12.21 10.38 28.97
C GLY A 102 -11.42 11.67 29.02
N GLU A 103 -10.09 11.56 28.93
CA GLU A 103 -9.26 12.71 28.59
C GLU A 103 -9.66 13.15 27.19
N LEU A 104 -10.04 14.43 27.08
CA LEU A 104 -10.28 15.08 25.80
C LEU A 104 -8.89 15.29 25.18
N TYR A 105 -8.40 14.30 24.45
CA TYR A 105 -7.07 14.34 23.84
C TYR A 105 -6.99 15.51 22.86
N ASP A 106 -6.01 16.38 23.07
CA ASP A 106 -5.82 17.60 22.30
C ASP A 106 -5.17 17.22 20.95
N LYS A 107 -6.01 16.98 19.93
CA LYS A 107 -5.57 16.69 18.54
C LYS A 107 -4.61 17.76 17.99
N GLU A 108 -4.49 18.91 18.65
CA GLU A 108 -3.56 19.99 18.29
C GLU A 108 -2.07 19.63 18.42
N GLU A 109 -1.70 18.63 19.25
CA GLU A 109 -0.28 18.22 19.40
C GLU A 109 0.18 17.16 18.40
N PHE A 110 -0.74 16.62 17.59
CA PHE A 110 -0.42 15.59 16.62
C PHE A 110 0.55 16.09 15.55
N SER A 111 1.64 15.33 15.36
CA SER A 111 2.50 15.48 14.19
C SER A 111 3.17 14.16 13.84
N PHE A 112 3.47 13.98 12.58
CA PHE A 112 4.29 12.87 12.08
C PHE A 112 5.29 13.35 11.02
N SER A 113 6.31 12.55 10.80
CA SER A 113 7.17 12.61 9.63
C SER A 113 7.34 11.22 9.05
N LEU A 114 7.38 11.13 7.73
CA LEU A 114 7.63 9.87 7.01
C LEU A 114 8.77 10.07 6.03
N THR A 115 9.76 9.18 6.08
CA THR A 115 10.75 8.99 5.01
C THR A 115 10.41 7.71 4.28
N TRP A 116 10.42 7.73 2.95
CA TRP A 116 10.03 6.59 2.12
C TRP A 116 10.81 6.49 0.81
N GLY A 117 10.57 5.38 0.11
CA GLY A 117 11.06 5.13 -1.24
C GLY A 117 12.33 4.29 -1.28
N CYS A 118 12.90 4.18 -2.48
CA CYS A 118 14.18 3.51 -2.70
C CYS A 118 15.26 4.22 -1.89
N TYR A 119 15.94 3.51 -0.98
CA TYR A 119 16.96 4.07 -0.07
C TYR A 119 16.52 5.29 0.77
N GLY A 120 15.21 5.55 0.91
CA GLY A 120 14.70 6.63 1.77
C GLY A 120 14.89 8.04 1.20
N VAL A 121 14.88 8.19 -0.13
CA VAL A 121 15.15 9.47 -0.79
C VAL A 121 14.03 10.51 -0.67
N SER A 122 12.80 10.07 -0.42
CA SER A 122 11.63 10.96 -0.29
C SER A 122 11.27 11.14 1.19
N SER A 123 10.80 12.33 1.57
CA SER A 123 10.35 12.57 2.95
C SER A 123 9.31 13.67 3.09
N TYR A 124 8.59 13.64 4.22
CA TYR A 124 7.60 14.63 4.61
C TYR A 124 7.65 14.85 6.12
N ASP A 125 7.50 16.10 6.56
CA ASP A 125 7.36 16.49 7.96
C ASP A 125 6.11 17.36 8.12
N SER A 126 5.09 16.85 8.82
CA SER A 126 3.81 17.54 9.00
C SER A 126 3.87 18.78 9.91
N LYS A 127 4.89 18.89 10.76
CA LYS A 127 5.06 20.03 11.67
C LYS A 127 5.58 21.25 10.91
N THR A 128 6.49 21.02 9.96
CA THR A 128 7.06 22.08 9.10
C THR A 128 6.30 22.23 7.78
N GLY A 129 5.62 21.17 7.33
CA GLY A 129 5.05 21.03 6.00
C GLY A 129 6.08 20.73 4.91
N LYS A 130 7.35 20.51 5.26
CA LYS A 130 8.39 20.30 4.27
C LYS A 130 8.20 18.95 3.56
N LEU A 131 8.10 18.97 2.23
CA LEU A 131 7.92 17.80 1.37
C LEU A 131 9.08 17.69 0.39
N ILE A 132 9.78 16.55 0.39
CA ILE A 132 10.96 16.29 -0.41
C ILE A 132 10.70 15.09 -1.32
N LYS A 133 10.81 15.28 -2.63
CA LYS A 133 10.63 14.20 -3.61
C LYS A 133 11.86 13.32 -3.74
N THR A 134 13.05 13.91 -3.79
CA THR A 134 14.31 13.16 -3.80
C THR A 134 15.44 14.00 -3.23
N THR A 135 16.36 13.37 -2.52
CA THR A 135 17.58 13.98 -2.00
C THR A 135 18.82 13.67 -2.85
N ASP A 136 18.70 12.74 -3.79
CA ASP A 136 19.81 12.25 -4.63
C ASP A 136 19.99 13.04 -5.94
N ALA A 137 19.17 14.05 -6.18
CA ALA A 137 19.28 14.87 -7.38
C ALA A 137 20.58 15.69 -7.41
N THR A 138 21.00 16.11 -8.62
CA THR A 138 22.18 16.98 -8.76
C THR A 138 21.99 18.31 -8.01
N ASN A 139 20.77 18.84 -8.01
CA ASN A 139 20.34 20.03 -7.27
C ASN A 139 19.13 19.67 -6.39
N PRO A 140 19.31 19.10 -5.18
CA PRO A 140 18.21 18.60 -4.33
C PRO A 140 17.14 19.64 -3.99
N GLU A 141 17.52 20.92 -3.92
CA GLU A 141 16.62 22.04 -3.65
C GLU A 141 15.49 22.19 -4.67
N ASP A 142 15.69 21.75 -5.92
CA ASP A 142 14.66 21.77 -6.97
C ASP A 142 13.54 20.74 -6.71
N TYR A 143 13.76 19.82 -5.75
CA TYR A 143 12.85 18.73 -5.40
C TYR A 143 12.24 18.89 -4.00
N VAL A 144 12.34 20.10 -3.43
CA VAL A 144 11.75 20.47 -2.14
C VAL A 144 10.58 21.43 -2.37
N THR A 145 9.47 21.19 -1.68
CA THR A 145 8.32 22.09 -1.63
C THR A 145 7.74 22.11 -0.22
N ASP A 146 6.81 23.05 0.03
CA ASP A 146 6.05 23.13 1.26
C ASP A 146 4.60 22.72 1.00
N TYR A 147 4.12 21.77 1.79
CA TYR A 147 2.75 21.28 1.79
C TYR A 147 2.22 21.16 3.22
N GLN A 148 1.27 22.03 3.55
CA GLN A 148 0.56 21.97 4.82
C GLN A 148 -0.66 21.05 4.68
N LEU A 149 -0.79 20.09 5.61
CA LEU A 149 -1.96 19.23 5.66
C LEU A 149 -3.23 20.05 5.88
N THR A 150 -4.29 19.69 5.16
CA THR A 150 -5.63 20.18 5.48
C THR A 150 -6.08 19.60 6.82
N ASP A 151 -7.06 20.22 7.49
CA ASP A 151 -7.57 19.70 8.76
C ASP A 151 -8.20 18.31 8.58
N GLU A 152 -8.82 18.05 7.42
CA GLU A 152 -9.32 16.72 7.03
C GLU A 152 -8.19 15.69 6.91
N ASP A 153 -7.07 16.05 6.28
CA ASP A 153 -5.91 15.15 6.17
C ASP A 153 -5.27 14.91 7.54
N LYS A 154 -5.18 15.93 8.40
CA LYS A 154 -4.64 15.79 9.75
C LYS A 154 -5.47 14.83 10.58
N GLU A 155 -6.80 14.98 10.58
CA GLU A 155 -7.70 14.08 11.30
C GLU A 155 -7.60 12.66 10.75
N TYR A 156 -7.59 12.52 9.43
CA TYR A 156 -7.44 11.22 8.77
C TYR A 156 -6.13 10.51 9.16
N PHE A 157 -5.00 11.22 9.15
CA PHE A 157 -3.71 10.63 9.51
C PHE A 157 -3.60 10.36 11.01
N TYR A 158 -4.19 11.21 11.86
CA TYR A 158 -4.26 10.97 13.30
C TYR A 158 -4.98 9.65 13.57
N ASP A 159 -6.18 9.45 13.01
CA ASP A 159 -6.96 8.23 13.21
C ASP A 159 -6.22 7.01 12.65
N LEU A 160 -5.64 7.14 11.44
CA LEU A 160 -4.89 6.07 10.79
C LEU A 160 -3.70 5.59 11.61
N ILE A 161 -2.89 6.52 12.13
CA ILE A 161 -1.67 6.19 12.88
C ILE A 161 -2.01 5.72 14.30
N SER A 162 -3.05 6.29 14.92
CA SER A 162 -3.53 5.87 16.25
C SER A 162 -3.96 4.39 16.27
N LEU A 163 -4.48 3.86 15.15
CA LEU A 163 -4.82 2.44 15.02
C LEU A 163 -3.61 1.50 14.98
N LEU A 164 -2.41 2.01 14.73
CA LEU A 164 -1.22 1.19 14.64
C LEU A 164 -0.78 0.66 16.02
N ASP A 165 -1.12 1.34 17.13
CA ASP A 165 -0.45 1.15 18.43
C ASP A 165 1.07 1.21 18.28
N ILE A 166 1.58 2.43 18.07
CA ILE A 166 3.00 2.73 17.78
C ILE A 166 3.96 2.21 18.85
N ASN A 167 3.51 2.08 20.10
CA ASN A 167 4.33 1.61 21.22
C ASN A 167 4.54 0.10 21.18
N SER A 168 3.69 -0.64 20.47
CA SER A 168 3.89 -2.08 20.28
C SER A 168 5.07 -2.40 19.36
N TYR A 169 5.56 -1.44 18.57
CA TYR A 169 6.63 -1.65 17.59
C TYR A 169 8.02 -1.35 18.20
N PRO A 170 9.05 -2.16 17.87
CA PRO A 170 10.43 -1.80 18.18
C PRO A 170 10.87 -0.58 17.36
N ASP A 171 11.95 0.09 17.79
CA ASP A 171 12.50 1.24 17.08
C ASP A 171 13.07 0.84 15.71
N GLU A 172 13.78 -0.28 15.67
CA GLU A 172 14.23 -0.95 14.43
C GLU A 172 13.29 -2.13 14.18
N TYR A 173 12.58 -2.10 13.05
CA TYR A 173 11.47 -2.99 12.76
C TYR A 173 11.61 -3.68 11.40
N ASP A 174 11.57 -5.00 11.41
CA ASP A 174 11.45 -5.82 10.20
C ASP A 174 9.97 -6.23 10.00
N PRO A 175 9.31 -5.78 8.92
CA PRO A 175 7.94 -6.15 8.62
C PRO A 175 7.81 -7.57 8.03
N ASP A 176 8.88 -8.36 7.87
CA ASP A 176 8.88 -9.68 7.19
C ASP A 176 8.31 -9.59 5.78
N ASN A 177 8.79 -8.60 5.02
CA ASN A 177 8.54 -8.45 3.58
C ASN A 177 9.71 -8.95 2.73
N GLY A 178 10.80 -9.40 3.37
CA GLY A 178 12.01 -9.89 2.71
C GLY A 178 12.95 -8.75 2.31
N GLU A 179 13.98 -9.10 1.55
CA GLU A 179 15.01 -8.17 1.07
C GLU A 179 14.99 -8.10 -0.46
N SER A 180 15.28 -6.93 -1.03
CA SER A 180 15.42 -6.77 -2.48
C SER A 180 16.54 -5.78 -2.83
N THR A 181 16.99 -5.82 -4.09
CA THR A 181 17.86 -4.79 -4.66
C THR A 181 17.20 -4.24 -5.93
N PRO A 182 16.83 -2.94 -5.95
CA PRO A 182 16.99 -1.96 -4.87
C PRO A 182 16.14 -2.27 -3.62
N SER A 183 16.55 -1.74 -2.46
CA SER A 183 15.82 -1.84 -1.20
C SER A 183 14.97 -0.60 -0.94
N MET A 184 13.95 -0.75 -0.10
CA MET A 184 13.10 0.33 0.38
C MET A 184 13.46 0.68 1.81
N THR A 185 13.32 1.96 2.15
CA THR A 185 13.43 2.46 3.52
C THR A 185 12.13 3.14 3.90
N LEU A 186 11.57 2.81 5.06
CA LEU A 186 10.41 3.47 5.66
C LEU A 186 10.76 3.89 7.09
N ILE A 187 10.76 5.19 7.36
CA ILE A 187 11.01 5.73 8.70
C ILE A 187 9.81 6.58 9.09
N LEU A 188 8.99 6.08 10.00
CA LEU A 188 7.82 6.77 10.53
C LEU A 188 8.15 7.31 11.92
N SER A 189 8.15 8.63 12.08
CA SER A 189 8.22 9.28 13.39
C SER A 189 6.89 9.94 13.69
N VAL A 190 6.40 9.77 14.91
CA VAL A 190 5.07 10.20 15.32
C VAL A 190 5.17 10.86 16.68
N ASN A 191 4.40 11.93 16.86
CA ASN A 191 4.06 12.53 18.14
C ASN A 191 2.54 12.51 18.28
N ILE A 192 2.02 11.70 19.21
CA ILE A 192 0.60 11.60 19.57
C ILE A 192 0.53 11.66 21.09
N ASP A 193 -0.32 12.54 21.63
CA ASP A 193 -0.57 12.68 23.07
C ASP A 193 0.71 12.87 23.90
N GLY A 194 1.63 13.70 23.39
CA GLY A 194 2.93 13.96 24.01
C GLY A 194 3.94 12.80 23.94
N MET A 195 3.56 11.65 23.36
CA MET A 195 4.44 10.52 23.13
C MET A 195 5.11 10.61 21.76
N GLN A 196 6.43 10.67 21.77
CA GLN A 196 7.23 10.60 20.55
C GLN A 196 7.79 9.20 20.34
N LYS A 197 7.58 8.63 19.15
CA LYS A 197 8.10 7.32 18.74
C LYS A 197 8.61 7.38 17.31
N THR A 198 9.71 6.69 17.04
CA THR A 198 10.23 6.47 15.69
C THR A 198 10.35 4.99 15.43
N ILE A 199 9.82 4.54 14.30
CA ILE A 199 9.90 3.16 13.80
C ILE A 199 10.63 3.21 12.46
N LYS A 200 11.73 2.47 12.34
CA LYS A 200 12.55 2.38 11.14
C LYS A 200 12.48 0.97 10.56
N ALA A 201 12.13 0.88 9.29
CA ALA A 201 12.24 -0.33 8.50
C ALA A 201 13.19 -0.02 7.33
N GLU A 202 14.43 -0.45 7.46
CA GLU A 202 15.51 -0.23 6.48
C GLU A 202 15.85 -1.55 5.77
N ASP A 203 16.38 -1.45 4.56
CA ASP A 203 16.80 -2.60 3.74
C ASP A 203 15.71 -3.66 3.49
N ILE A 204 14.46 -3.21 3.50
CA ILE A 204 13.29 -4.05 3.24
C ILE A 204 13.01 -4.18 1.74
N ALA A 205 12.22 -5.19 1.36
CA ALA A 205 11.80 -5.37 -0.02
C ALA A 205 11.04 -4.13 -0.54
N LEU A 206 11.19 -3.81 -1.82
CA LEU A 206 10.46 -2.74 -2.51
C LEU A 206 9.00 -3.16 -2.78
N SER A 207 8.27 -3.44 -1.70
CA SER A 207 6.85 -3.83 -1.68
C SER A 207 6.22 -3.50 -0.32
N TYR A 208 4.93 -3.20 -0.33
CA TYR A 208 4.09 -3.00 0.86
C TYR A 208 3.36 -4.29 1.31
N ASP A 209 3.75 -5.45 0.77
CA ASP A 209 3.24 -6.75 1.18
C ASP A 209 4.12 -7.37 2.28
N SER A 210 3.50 -7.83 3.36
CA SER A 210 4.16 -8.55 4.46
C SER A 210 3.57 -9.94 4.65
N ARG A 211 4.39 -10.88 5.10
CA ARG A 211 3.94 -12.24 5.46
C ARG A 211 3.19 -12.30 6.78
N ASN A 212 3.30 -11.28 7.63
CA ASN A 212 2.67 -11.26 8.94
C ASN A 212 1.71 -10.07 9.10
N LYS A 213 0.68 -10.24 9.93
CA LYS A 213 -0.39 -9.24 10.08
C LYS A 213 0.10 -7.90 10.63
N LYS A 214 1.12 -7.91 11.49
CA LYS A 214 1.63 -6.71 12.14
C LYS A 214 2.47 -5.87 11.17
N GLY A 215 3.29 -6.51 10.36
CA GLY A 215 4.05 -5.92 9.27
C GLY A 215 3.11 -5.38 8.19
N GLN A 216 2.07 -6.15 7.84
CA GLN A 216 1.09 -5.71 6.86
C GLN A 216 0.38 -4.42 7.28
N ARG A 217 0.04 -4.27 8.57
CA ARG A 217 -0.56 -3.04 9.10
C ARG A 217 0.40 -1.86 8.99
N PHE A 218 1.66 -2.03 9.40
CA PHE A 218 2.69 -0.98 9.31
C PHE A 218 2.92 -0.53 7.86
N LEU A 219 3.12 -1.50 6.96
CA LEU A 219 3.34 -1.21 5.53
C LEU A 219 2.13 -0.51 4.90
N ALA A 220 0.91 -0.97 5.20
CA ALA A 220 -0.31 -0.36 4.67
C ALA A 220 -0.50 1.09 5.16
N VAL A 221 -0.21 1.39 6.43
CA VAL A 221 -0.27 2.77 6.94
C VAL A 221 0.74 3.66 6.20
N CYS A 222 1.98 3.20 6.05
CA CYS A 222 2.99 3.93 5.29
C CYS A 222 2.58 4.13 3.83
N GLU A 223 2.06 3.11 3.16
CA GLU A 223 1.58 3.18 1.78
C GLU A 223 0.47 4.22 1.62
N ILE A 224 -0.54 4.22 2.50
CA ILE A 224 -1.65 5.17 2.46
C ILE A 224 -1.16 6.61 2.63
N ILE A 225 -0.22 6.84 3.56
CA ILE A 225 0.37 8.17 3.76
C ILE A 225 1.13 8.61 2.50
N CYS A 226 2.01 7.74 1.98
CA CYS A 226 2.75 7.98 0.75
C CYS A 226 1.83 8.32 -0.42
N ASP A 227 0.82 7.49 -0.69
CA ASP A 227 -0.11 7.68 -1.81
C ASP A 227 -0.87 9.01 -1.71
N ARG A 228 -1.31 9.38 -0.50
CA ARG A 228 -2.02 10.63 -0.26
C ARG A 228 -1.12 11.84 -0.46
N LEU A 229 0.14 11.79 0.02
CA LEU A 229 1.14 12.84 -0.22
C LEU A 229 1.52 12.96 -1.70
N MET A 230 1.73 11.84 -2.39
CA MET A 230 2.08 11.81 -3.82
C MET A 230 0.91 12.25 -4.72
N ALA A 231 -0.33 12.19 -4.22
CA ALA A 231 -1.50 12.66 -4.94
C ALA A 231 -1.66 14.19 -4.93
N THR A 232 -0.95 14.91 -4.05
CA THR A 232 -1.01 16.37 -3.92
C THR A 232 -0.55 17.10 -5.17
N LYS A 233 -0.99 18.36 -5.35
CA LYS A 233 -0.56 19.18 -6.49
C LYS A 233 0.89 19.59 -6.34
N GLU A 234 1.30 19.83 -5.10
CA GLU A 234 2.63 20.20 -4.65
C GLU A 234 3.63 19.12 -5.07
N TRP A 235 3.38 17.85 -4.73
CA TRP A 235 4.21 16.73 -5.17
C TRP A 235 4.29 16.61 -6.70
N LYS A 236 3.13 16.69 -7.37
CA LYS A 236 3.05 16.57 -8.83
C LYS A 236 3.68 17.74 -9.58
N SER A 237 3.89 18.88 -8.91
CA SER A 237 4.55 20.05 -9.49
C SER A 237 6.07 19.96 -9.46
N LEU A 238 6.63 19.11 -8.61
CA LEU A 238 8.07 18.89 -8.53
C LEU A 238 8.59 18.18 -9.80
N PRO A 239 9.82 18.49 -10.25
CA PRO A 239 10.41 17.88 -11.44
C PRO A 239 10.34 16.35 -11.40
N GLU A 240 10.21 15.74 -12.57
CA GLU A 240 10.42 14.30 -12.68
C GLU A 240 11.88 13.96 -12.41
N TYR A 241 12.12 12.78 -11.83
CA TYR A 241 13.46 12.33 -11.49
C TYR A 241 14.43 12.53 -12.66
N GLU A 242 15.52 13.24 -12.39
CA GLU A 242 16.71 13.16 -13.22
C GLU A 242 17.08 11.67 -13.32
N LYS A 243 16.99 11.11 -14.53
CA LYS A 243 17.52 9.77 -14.76
C LYS A 243 19.02 9.82 -14.49
N LEU A 244 19.46 9.29 -13.36
CA LEU A 244 20.88 9.11 -13.04
C LEU A 244 21.52 7.90 -13.75
N TYR A 245 20.90 7.39 -14.82
CA TYR A 245 21.43 6.30 -15.61
C TYR A 245 21.52 6.72 -17.09
N ASP A 246 22.73 7.13 -17.49
CA ASP A 246 23.24 6.96 -18.86
C ASP A 246 23.66 5.49 -19.08
#